data_AF-A0A952Z4W2-F1
#
_entry.id   AF-A0A952Z4W2-F1
#
_cell.length_a   1.000
_cell.length_b   1.000
_cell.length_c   1.000
_cell.angle_alpha   90.00
_cell.angle_beta   90.00
_cell.angle_gamma   90.00
#
_symmetry.space_group_name_H-M   'P 1'
#
loop_
_entity.id
_entity.type
_entity.pdbx_description
1 polymer ?
#
loop_
_entity_poly.entity_id
_entity_poly.type
_entity_poly.pdbx_seq_one_letter_code
_entity_poly.pdbx_strand_id
1 'polypeptide(L)'
;MPTPFFSSDIKFIDTPGLGLADSIISDVRWTENLISYSFPDYDALWSFHPLTGYGPGEEPWSPAYTPISPSNRIDFEQALRQWENVADIQFILTDETQDNVGDIRIAYTEISDLDDAEAWTYLPAFGAWGGDIWVNKSSSSALREWTAGSFSFLTMLHEIGHALGLEHPFEDPAFPISEDTMSLTIMSYSAIAGNQQSFFDYHPTTPMPLDIQAIQYMYGANNRFHSGADTYHYTDDTTYHETLWDSGGIDTISYTGGLPAFIQLQAGEGSFIGNTVYALSAAESIPVPNIWIAYDTVIENASGGRYDDVLYGNAFNNTLTGNEGNDIFMGMAGHDTFLGGTGIDKVLFNDVRHNYTLRKTENGVLVSDQTGREGEDTLIDIERVLFSDIGIALDIDGNAGILARLLGTVFGAASIHNPEIVKTGLAYVDDGLTREQLVTIALDAAGVHTSEDIARLFWRNLFGNEPTVTQIQPYVSQLDNNTLSIAELTLFAATSHFNTENINLVGLYETGIVFTL
;
A
#
# COMPACT_ATOMS: atom_id res chain seq x y z
N MET A 1 -21.07 -37.07 4.68
CA MET A 1 -20.11 -37.69 3.76
C MET A 1 -20.81 -37.77 2.42
N PRO A 2 -20.35 -36.98 1.45
CA PRO A 2 -20.95 -36.92 0.14
C PRO A 2 -20.72 -38.23 -0.63
N THR A 3 -21.64 -38.50 -1.55
CA THR A 3 -21.67 -39.67 -2.43
C THR A 3 -21.96 -39.18 -3.84
N PRO A 4 -21.76 -39.99 -4.90
CA PRO A 4 -22.16 -39.59 -6.25
C PRO A 4 -23.63 -39.16 -6.41
N PHE A 5 -24.48 -39.38 -5.41
CA PHE A 5 -25.93 -39.13 -5.44
C PHE A 5 -26.41 -38.02 -4.50
N PHE A 6 -25.60 -37.59 -3.53
CA PHE A 6 -25.94 -36.58 -2.53
C PHE A 6 -24.66 -35.91 -2.01
N SER A 7 -24.70 -34.60 -1.86
CA SER A 7 -23.67 -33.79 -1.18
C SER A 7 -23.84 -33.81 0.35
N SER A 8 -22.94 -33.14 1.09
CA SER A 8 -23.14 -32.89 2.52
C SER A 8 -24.25 -31.87 2.80
N ASP A 9 -24.67 -31.78 4.07
CA ASP A 9 -25.74 -30.87 4.48
C ASP A 9 -25.33 -29.40 4.31
N ILE A 10 -26.27 -28.58 3.85
CA ILE A 10 -26.14 -27.12 3.78
C ILE A 10 -26.98 -26.43 4.86
N LYS A 11 -26.64 -25.18 5.16
CA LYS A 11 -27.48 -24.29 5.97
C LYS A 11 -27.74 -22.98 5.24
N PHE A 12 -28.93 -22.44 5.49
CA PHE A 12 -29.28 -21.09 5.05
C PHE A 12 -28.70 -20.06 6.01
N ILE A 13 -28.28 -18.92 5.48
CA ILE A 13 -27.74 -17.80 6.24
C ILE A 13 -28.50 -16.52 5.93
N ASP A 14 -28.60 -15.65 6.93
CA ASP A 14 -29.22 -14.34 6.79
C ASP A 14 -28.19 -13.32 6.26
N THR A 15 -28.67 -12.22 5.67
CA THR A 15 -27.85 -11.08 5.26
C THR A 15 -27.17 -10.43 6.48
N PRO A 16 -25.84 -10.26 6.49
CA PRO A 16 -25.11 -9.83 7.68
C PRO A 16 -25.09 -8.32 7.96
N GLY A 17 -25.29 -7.47 6.94
CA GLY A 17 -25.18 -6.02 7.07
C GLY A 17 -23.72 -5.53 7.02
N LEU A 18 -22.90 -6.17 6.17
CA LEU A 18 -21.47 -5.88 5.96
C LEU A 18 -21.23 -4.85 4.85
N GLY A 19 -22.28 -4.22 4.32
CA GLY A 19 -22.14 -3.22 3.26
C GLY A 19 -21.91 -3.90 1.92
N LEU A 20 -20.83 -3.57 1.21
CA LEU A 20 -20.57 -4.10 -0.14
C LEU A 20 -20.44 -5.62 -0.18
N ALA A 21 -19.89 -6.24 0.88
CA ALA A 21 -19.76 -7.69 0.94
C ALA A 21 -21.11 -8.43 1.00
N ASP A 22 -22.21 -7.76 1.40
CA ASP A 22 -23.54 -8.38 1.43
C ASP A 22 -23.98 -8.87 0.03
N SER A 23 -23.57 -8.17 -1.03
CA SER A 23 -23.97 -8.46 -2.41
C SER A 23 -23.25 -9.65 -3.05
N ILE A 24 -22.23 -10.20 -2.39
CA ILE A 24 -21.49 -11.38 -2.87
C ILE A 24 -21.70 -12.60 -1.98
N ILE A 25 -22.58 -12.52 -0.98
CA ILE A 25 -22.89 -13.62 -0.06
C ILE A 25 -24.20 -14.26 -0.50
N SER A 26 -24.17 -15.52 -0.95
CA SER A 26 -25.39 -16.28 -1.21
C SER A 26 -26.15 -16.57 0.09
N ASP A 27 -27.40 -17.02 -0.05
CA ASP A 27 -28.21 -17.45 1.09
C ASP A 27 -27.84 -18.84 1.64
N VAL A 28 -26.81 -19.51 1.08
CA VAL A 28 -26.42 -20.89 1.43
C VAL A 28 -24.92 -21.06 1.70
N ARG A 29 -24.60 -21.95 2.64
CA ARG A 29 -23.23 -22.47 2.84
C ARG A 29 -23.24 -23.93 3.27
N TRP A 30 -22.09 -24.59 3.19
CA TRP A 30 -21.90 -25.90 3.83
C TRP A 30 -22.13 -25.80 5.34
N THR A 31 -22.79 -26.80 5.91
CA THR A 31 -23.08 -26.84 7.35
C THR A 31 -21.79 -26.95 8.16
N GLU A 32 -20.92 -27.85 7.75
CA GLU A 32 -19.63 -28.10 8.39
C GLU A 32 -18.54 -27.22 7.77
N ASN A 33 -17.49 -26.99 8.56
CA ASN A 33 -16.30 -26.27 8.11
C ASN A 33 -15.22 -27.21 7.54
N LEU A 34 -15.36 -28.53 7.74
CA LEU A 34 -14.56 -29.55 7.08
C LEU A 34 -15.24 -29.92 5.75
N ILE A 35 -14.67 -29.50 4.64
CA ILE A 35 -15.24 -29.66 3.30
C ILE A 35 -14.37 -30.65 2.52
N SER A 36 -14.96 -31.75 2.04
CA SER A 36 -14.19 -32.70 1.24
C SER A 36 -14.08 -32.24 -0.21
N TYR A 37 -12.96 -32.55 -0.86
CA TYR A 37 -12.83 -32.40 -2.31
C TYR A 37 -12.26 -33.65 -2.94
N SER A 38 -12.51 -33.85 -4.23
CA SER A 38 -11.98 -35.01 -4.96
C SER A 38 -11.75 -34.71 -6.44
N PHE A 39 -10.99 -35.60 -7.08
CA PHE A 39 -10.65 -35.50 -8.50
C PHE A 39 -11.22 -36.70 -9.25
N PRO A 40 -12.37 -36.55 -9.94
CA PRO A 40 -12.96 -37.57 -10.80
C PRO A 40 -11.95 -38.14 -11.82
N ASP A 41 -11.77 -39.46 -11.84
CA ASP A 41 -11.10 -40.18 -12.93
C ASP A 41 -12.13 -40.56 -14.02
N TYR A 42 -11.71 -41.10 -15.17
CA TYR A 42 -12.58 -41.39 -16.33
C TYR A 42 -13.78 -42.32 -16.04
N ASP A 43 -13.72 -43.11 -14.97
CA ASP A 43 -14.78 -44.03 -14.54
C ASP A 43 -15.57 -43.52 -13.33
N ALA A 44 -15.40 -42.24 -12.95
CA ALA A 44 -16.15 -41.63 -11.86
C ALA A 44 -17.66 -41.68 -12.13
N LEU A 45 -18.42 -41.96 -11.07
CA LEU A 45 -19.87 -41.98 -11.12
C LEU A 45 -20.44 -40.58 -10.90
N TRP A 46 -21.50 -40.28 -11.61
CA TRP A 46 -22.25 -39.03 -11.49
C TRP A 46 -23.74 -39.34 -11.46
N SER A 47 -24.48 -38.68 -10.56
CA SER A 47 -25.92 -38.88 -10.50
C SER A 47 -26.63 -38.16 -11.65
N PHE A 48 -27.34 -38.94 -12.45
CA PHE A 48 -28.23 -38.44 -13.50
C PHE A 48 -29.67 -38.22 -13.02
N HIS A 49 -29.91 -38.27 -11.71
CA HIS A 49 -31.26 -38.10 -11.17
C HIS A 49 -31.78 -36.68 -11.47
N PRO A 50 -33.02 -36.51 -11.98
CA PRO A 50 -33.52 -35.23 -12.50
C PRO A 50 -33.75 -34.12 -11.45
N LEU A 51 -33.69 -34.44 -10.16
CA LEU A 51 -33.95 -33.46 -9.09
C LEU A 51 -32.81 -33.33 -8.08
N THR A 52 -31.99 -34.36 -7.94
CA THR A 52 -30.94 -34.45 -6.91
C THR A 52 -29.60 -34.85 -7.49
N GLY A 53 -29.55 -35.09 -8.79
CA GLY A 53 -28.33 -35.12 -9.58
C GLY A 53 -28.50 -34.09 -10.68
N TYR A 54 -27.69 -34.20 -11.72
CA TYR A 54 -27.62 -33.17 -12.74
C TYR A 54 -28.83 -33.13 -13.69
N GLY A 55 -29.63 -34.20 -13.74
CA GLY A 55 -30.82 -34.24 -14.58
C GLY A 55 -30.57 -34.10 -16.10
N PRO A 56 -31.54 -34.47 -16.93
CA PRO A 56 -31.33 -34.66 -18.36
C PRO A 56 -30.96 -33.38 -19.11
N GLY A 57 -29.77 -33.37 -19.73
CA GLY A 57 -29.31 -32.30 -20.61
C GLY A 57 -28.26 -31.37 -20.01
N GLU A 58 -28.02 -31.45 -18.70
CA GLU A 58 -26.90 -30.77 -18.03
C GLU A 58 -25.70 -31.72 -17.93
N GLU A 59 -24.48 -31.21 -17.68
CA GLU A 59 -23.31 -32.02 -17.35
C GLU A 59 -23.69 -33.08 -16.31
N PRO A 60 -23.21 -34.33 -16.33
CA PRO A 60 -22.36 -34.93 -17.32
C PRO A 60 -23.16 -35.68 -18.40
N TRP A 61 -24.42 -35.30 -18.69
CA TRP A 61 -25.20 -35.92 -19.79
C TRP A 61 -24.56 -35.72 -21.17
N SER A 62 -23.65 -34.75 -21.30
CA SER A 62 -22.65 -34.69 -22.37
C SER A 62 -21.42 -35.51 -21.96
N PRO A 63 -21.14 -36.67 -22.59
CA PRO A 63 -20.23 -37.70 -22.08
C PRO A 63 -18.73 -37.38 -22.18
N ALA A 64 -18.35 -36.11 -22.33
CA ALA A 64 -16.97 -35.70 -22.53
C ALA A 64 -16.48 -34.86 -21.34
N TYR A 65 -16.44 -35.46 -20.16
CA TYR A 65 -15.54 -34.94 -19.12
C TYR A 65 -14.17 -35.59 -19.23
N THR A 66 -13.15 -34.87 -18.79
CA THR A 66 -11.82 -35.45 -18.61
C THR A 66 -11.21 -35.08 -17.25
N PRO A 67 -10.44 -35.97 -16.62
CA PRO A 67 -9.82 -35.70 -15.32
C PRO A 67 -8.89 -34.48 -15.37
N ILE A 68 -8.84 -33.72 -14.27
CA ILE A 68 -7.83 -32.68 -14.09
C ILE A 68 -6.43 -33.32 -14.10
N SER A 69 -5.50 -32.67 -14.81
CA SER A 69 -4.12 -33.13 -14.94
C SER A 69 -3.42 -33.14 -13.57
N PRO A 70 -2.44 -34.04 -13.34
CA PRO A 70 -1.73 -34.06 -12.05
C PRO A 70 -1.08 -32.73 -11.64
N SER A 71 -0.60 -31.91 -12.59
CA SER A 71 -0.07 -30.58 -12.30
C SER A 71 -1.16 -29.63 -11.81
N ASN A 72 -2.29 -29.58 -12.53
CA ASN A 72 -3.38 -28.68 -12.22
C ASN A 72 -4.09 -29.06 -10.90
N ARG A 73 -4.03 -30.34 -10.49
CA ARG A 73 -4.48 -30.74 -9.14
C ARG A 73 -3.66 -30.05 -8.05
N ILE A 74 -2.35 -29.95 -8.21
CA ILE A 74 -1.46 -29.29 -7.24
C ILE A 74 -1.75 -27.78 -7.18
N ASP A 75 -2.01 -27.16 -8.32
CA ASP A 75 -2.35 -25.74 -8.39
C ASP A 75 -3.76 -25.44 -7.85
N PHE A 76 -4.73 -26.32 -8.10
CA PHE A 76 -6.06 -26.25 -7.49
C PHE A 76 -5.98 -26.35 -5.96
N GLU A 77 -5.16 -27.25 -5.44
CA GLU A 77 -4.91 -27.35 -4.00
C GLU A 77 -4.23 -26.10 -3.42
N GLN A 78 -3.41 -25.39 -4.20
CA GLN A 78 -2.90 -24.08 -3.79
C GLN A 78 -4.01 -23.03 -3.72
N ALA A 79 -4.96 -23.03 -4.66
CA ALA A 79 -6.12 -22.13 -4.62
C ALA A 79 -7.03 -22.43 -3.42
N LEU A 80 -7.29 -23.71 -3.11
CA LEU A 80 -8.01 -24.12 -1.89
C LEU A 80 -7.33 -23.58 -0.62
N ARG A 81 -6.00 -23.67 -0.53
CA ARG A 81 -5.24 -23.16 0.61
C ARG A 81 -5.41 -21.65 0.82
N GLN A 82 -5.57 -20.86 -0.24
CA GLN A 82 -5.79 -19.41 -0.08
C GLN A 82 -7.09 -19.10 0.67
N TRP A 83 -8.13 -19.91 0.47
CA TRP A 83 -9.37 -19.82 1.24
C TRP A 83 -9.20 -20.35 2.67
N GLU A 84 -8.46 -21.44 2.89
CA GLU A 84 -8.13 -21.93 4.25
C GLU A 84 -7.31 -20.91 5.05
N ASN A 85 -6.44 -20.14 4.40
CA ASN A 85 -5.61 -19.15 5.07
C ASN A 85 -6.47 -18.08 5.76
N VAL A 86 -7.60 -17.70 5.15
CA VAL A 86 -8.42 -16.55 5.60
C VAL A 86 -9.66 -16.94 6.41
N ALA A 87 -10.21 -18.14 6.20
CA ALA A 87 -11.43 -18.62 6.84
C ALA A 87 -11.20 -19.88 7.67
N ASP A 88 -12.02 -20.12 8.70
CA ASP A 88 -11.98 -21.34 9.52
C ASP A 88 -12.56 -22.55 8.76
N ILE A 89 -12.04 -22.81 7.57
CA ILE A 89 -12.37 -23.92 6.68
C ILE A 89 -11.18 -24.87 6.67
N GLN A 90 -11.47 -26.15 6.53
CA GLN A 90 -10.47 -27.18 6.26
C GLN A 90 -10.92 -28.01 5.05
N PHE A 91 -10.09 -28.05 4.01
CA PHE A 91 -10.29 -28.92 2.88
C PHE A 91 -9.63 -30.27 3.10
N ILE A 92 -10.34 -31.34 2.75
CA ILE A 92 -9.82 -32.71 2.85
C ILE A 92 -9.98 -33.46 1.54
N LEU A 93 -8.85 -33.85 0.95
CA LEU A 93 -8.87 -34.72 -0.22
C LEU A 93 -9.47 -36.07 0.17
N THR A 94 -10.41 -36.55 -0.64
CA THR A 94 -11.00 -37.88 -0.47
C THR A 94 -10.93 -38.68 -1.76
N ASP A 95 -10.92 -40.01 -1.60
CA ASP A 95 -10.85 -40.92 -2.73
C ASP A 95 -12.17 -40.92 -3.52
N GLU A 96 -12.05 -40.84 -4.85
CA GLU A 96 -13.20 -41.00 -5.74
C GLU A 96 -13.56 -42.48 -5.88
N THR A 97 -14.73 -42.87 -5.40
CA THR A 97 -15.22 -44.26 -5.46
C THR A 97 -16.71 -44.31 -5.80
N GLN A 98 -17.29 -45.50 -5.89
CA GLN A 98 -18.72 -45.66 -6.20
C GLN A 98 -19.65 -45.14 -5.09
N ASP A 99 -19.15 -45.04 -3.85
CA ASP A 99 -19.94 -44.68 -2.67
C ASP A 99 -19.36 -43.46 -1.92
N ASN A 100 -18.29 -42.83 -2.42
CA ASN A 100 -17.61 -41.71 -1.77
C ASN A 100 -17.01 -40.78 -2.83
N VAL A 101 -17.27 -39.48 -2.70
CA VAL A 101 -16.73 -38.39 -3.53
C VAL A 101 -16.42 -37.19 -2.63
N GLY A 102 -15.93 -36.07 -3.18
CA GLY A 102 -15.83 -34.78 -2.49
C GLY A 102 -17.16 -34.03 -2.46
N ASP A 103 -17.32 -33.08 -1.53
CA ASP A 103 -18.35 -32.04 -1.61
C ASP A 103 -18.06 -31.09 -2.78
N ILE A 104 -16.78 -30.91 -3.10
CA ILE A 104 -16.29 -30.21 -4.29
C ILE A 104 -15.61 -31.21 -5.21
N ARG A 105 -16.16 -31.43 -6.40
CA ARG A 105 -15.51 -32.24 -7.45
C ARG A 105 -15.15 -31.34 -8.61
N ILE A 106 -13.95 -31.48 -9.15
CA ILE A 106 -13.47 -30.67 -10.27
C ILE A 106 -13.08 -31.53 -11.47
N ALA A 107 -13.60 -31.19 -12.66
CA ALA A 107 -13.30 -31.88 -13.91
C ALA A 107 -13.32 -30.93 -15.12
N TYR A 108 -12.63 -31.32 -16.20
CA TYR A 108 -12.80 -30.66 -17.49
C TYR A 108 -14.07 -31.15 -18.18
N THR A 109 -14.69 -30.31 -19.00
CA THR A 109 -15.85 -30.66 -19.84
C THR A 109 -15.71 -30.10 -21.26
N GLU A 110 -16.29 -30.79 -22.25
CA GLU A 110 -16.31 -30.42 -23.68
C GLU A 110 -17.73 -30.04 -24.16
N ILE A 111 -18.54 -29.38 -23.32
CA ILE A 111 -19.89 -28.98 -23.75
C ILE A 111 -19.83 -27.87 -24.81
N SER A 112 -20.53 -28.08 -25.92
CA SER A 112 -20.58 -27.14 -27.06
C SER A 112 -21.48 -25.92 -26.85
N ASP A 113 -22.30 -25.93 -25.80
CA ASP A 113 -23.33 -24.91 -25.58
C ASP A 113 -22.81 -23.78 -24.65
N LEU A 114 -21.60 -23.92 -24.10
CA LEU A 114 -20.93 -22.96 -23.21
C LEU A 114 -19.52 -22.60 -23.74
N ASP A 115 -19.35 -22.55 -25.07
CA ASP A 115 -18.05 -22.32 -25.73
C ASP A 115 -17.29 -21.06 -25.24
N ASP A 116 -18.02 -20.03 -24.76
CA ASP A 116 -17.45 -18.76 -24.27
C ASP A 116 -17.14 -18.75 -22.76
N ALA A 117 -17.56 -19.77 -21.99
CA ALA A 117 -17.33 -19.85 -20.55
C ALA A 117 -15.94 -20.40 -20.24
N GLU A 118 -15.26 -19.83 -19.25
CA GLU A 118 -13.94 -20.31 -18.78
C GLU A 118 -14.09 -21.51 -17.82
N ALA A 119 -14.96 -21.37 -16.84
CA ALA A 119 -15.43 -22.40 -15.93
C ALA A 119 -16.81 -22.01 -15.39
N TRP A 120 -17.45 -22.92 -14.66
CA TRP A 120 -18.61 -22.62 -13.83
C TRP A 120 -18.68 -23.58 -12.65
N THR A 121 -19.37 -23.13 -11.61
CA THR A 121 -19.53 -23.86 -10.37
C THR A 121 -20.96 -23.77 -9.89
N TYR A 122 -21.44 -24.85 -9.29
CA TYR A 122 -22.70 -24.82 -8.58
C TYR A 122 -22.49 -24.44 -7.11
N LEU A 123 -23.29 -23.51 -6.61
CA LEU A 123 -23.31 -23.16 -5.18
C LEU A 123 -23.56 -24.40 -4.29
N PRO A 124 -23.24 -24.33 -2.98
CA PRO A 124 -23.60 -25.36 -2.01
C PRO A 124 -25.09 -25.73 -2.11
N ALA A 125 -25.37 -26.99 -2.38
CA ALA A 125 -26.74 -27.49 -2.54
C ALA A 125 -26.85 -28.93 -2.06
N PHE A 126 -28.06 -29.40 -1.75
CA PHE A 126 -28.33 -30.81 -1.36
C PHE A 126 -28.19 -31.82 -2.52
N GLY A 127 -28.16 -31.32 -3.76
CA GLY A 127 -27.99 -32.16 -4.95
C GLY A 127 -26.54 -32.65 -5.07
N ALA A 128 -26.35 -33.78 -5.74
CA ALA A 128 -25.04 -34.35 -6.05
C ALA A 128 -24.13 -33.46 -6.92
N TRP A 129 -24.68 -32.37 -7.46
CA TRP A 129 -23.98 -31.35 -8.24
C TRP A 129 -23.50 -30.17 -7.39
N GLY A 130 -24.00 -30.01 -6.15
CA GLY A 130 -23.68 -28.86 -5.32
C GLY A 130 -22.19 -28.83 -4.99
N GLY A 131 -21.54 -27.70 -5.24
CA GLY A 131 -20.10 -27.51 -5.07
C GLY A 131 -19.23 -27.99 -6.24
N ASP A 132 -19.79 -28.70 -7.23
CA ASP A 132 -19.00 -29.22 -8.34
C ASP A 132 -18.56 -28.09 -9.30
N ILE A 133 -17.30 -28.19 -9.75
CA ILE A 133 -16.61 -27.23 -10.60
C ILE A 133 -16.35 -27.88 -11.97
N TRP A 134 -16.78 -27.20 -13.02
CA TRP A 134 -16.58 -27.62 -14.40
C TRP A 134 -15.69 -26.62 -15.12
N VAL A 135 -14.55 -27.09 -15.62
CA VAL A 135 -13.63 -26.27 -16.40
C VAL A 135 -13.84 -26.55 -17.88
N ASN A 136 -14.18 -25.53 -18.66
CA ASN A 136 -14.36 -25.70 -20.09
C ASN A 136 -13.01 -26.06 -20.74
N LYS A 137 -12.91 -27.23 -21.37
CA LYS A 137 -11.66 -27.75 -21.91
C LYS A 137 -11.11 -26.94 -23.10
N SER A 138 -11.96 -26.19 -23.81
CA SER A 138 -11.52 -25.28 -24.87
C SER A 138 -11.16 -23.88 -24.41
N SER A 139 -11.39 -23.56 -23.13
CA SER A 139 -11.15 -22.23 -22.57
C SER A 139 -9.67 -21.90 -22.41
N SER A 140 -9.37 -20.61 -22.22
CA SER A 140 -8.00 -20.19 -21.89
C SER A 140 -7.53 -20.77 -20.56
N SER A 141 -8.45 -20.89 -19.59
CA SER A 141 -8.21 -21.43 -18.26
C SER A 141 -7.80 -22.89 -18.31
N ALA A 142 -8.41 -23.71 -19.17
CA ALA A 142 -8.00 -25.10 -19.35
C ALA A 142 -6.68 -25.28 -20.11
N LEU A 143 -6.37 -24.36 -21.03
CA LEU A 143 -5.24 -24.50 -21.97
C LEU A 143 -3.93 -23.86 -21.50
N ARG A 144 -3.95 -23.15 -20.37
CA ARG A 144 -2.78 -22.46 -19.78
C ARG A 144 -2.48 -22.97 -18.37
N GLU A 145 -1.27 -22.70 -17.90
CA GLU A 145 -0.80 -23.06 -16.55
C GLU A 145 -1.64 -22.39 -15.47
N TRP A 146 -1.86 -23.09 -14.36
CA TRP A 146 -2.65 -22.62 -13.21
C TRP A 146 -1.77 -22.02 -12.11
N THR A 147 -0.61 -21.47 -12.47
CA THR A 147 0.31 -20.88 -11.49
C THR A 147 -0.22 -19.56 -10.94
N ALA A 148 0.08 -19.24 -9.68
CA ALA A 148 -0.26 -17.95 -9.07
C ALA A 148 0.10 -16.75 -9.95
N GLY A 149 -0.81 -15.80 -10.07
CA GLY A 149 -0.68 -14.61 -10.93
C GLY A 149 -1.23 -14.80 -12.34
N SER A 150 -1.52 -16.05 -12.74
CA SER A 150 -2.18 -16.34 -14.02
C SER A 150 -3.69 -16.15 -13.94
N PHE A 151 -4.30 -15.88 -15.09
CA PHE A 151 -5.75 -15.86 -15.23
C PHE A 151 -6.38 -17.20 -14.84
N SER A 152 -5.77 -18.33 -15.20
CA SER A 152 -6.31 -19.66 -14.86
C SER A 152 -6.33 -19.93 -13.35
N PHE A 153 -5.33 -19.43 -12.61
CA PHE A 153 -5.32 -19.53 -11.14
C PHE A 153 -6.42 -18.67 -10.51
N LEU A 154 -6.61 -17.45 -11.02
CA LEU A 154 -7.73 -16.60 -10.62
C LEU A 154 -9.08 -17.29 -10.88
N THR A 155 -9.27 -17.91 -12.04
CA THR A 155 -10.48 -18.70 -12.32
C THR A 155 -10.69 -19.77 -11.25
N MET A 156 -9.65 -20.49 -10.82
CA MET A 156 -9.80 -21.49 -9.77
C MET A 156 -10.14 -20.89 -8.40
N LEU A 157 -9.52 -19.78 -8.02
CA LEU A 157 -9.88 -19.07 -6.80
C LEU A 157 -11.37 -18.64 -6.83
N HIS A 158 -11.81 -18.10 -7.96
CA HIS A 158 -13.18 -17.65 -8.21
C HIS A 158 -14.20 -18.79 -8.12
N GLU A 159 -13.95 -19.88 -8.84
CA GLU A 159 -14.84 -21.06 -8.82
C GLU A 159 -14.92 -21.70 -7.43
N ILE A 160 -13.82 -21.75 -6.69
CA ILE A 160 -13.85 -22.20 -5.28
C ILE A 160 -14.71 -21.24 -4.43
N GLY A 161 -14.67 -19.94 -4.68
CA GLY A 161 -15.55 -18.96 -4.03
C GLY A 161 -17.03 -19.31 -4.21
N HIS A 162 -17.45 -19.64 -5.43
CA HIS A 162 -18.80 -20.15 -5.69
C HIS A 162 -19.08 -21.47 -4.97
N ALA A 163 -18.15 -22.43 -5.01
CA ALA A 163 -18.30 -23.71 -4.31
C ALA A 163 -18.44 -23.56 -2.78
N LEU A 164 -18.00 -22.42 -2.24
CA LEU A 164 -18.15 -22.05 -0.84
C LEU A 164 -19.41 -21.22 -0.56
N GLY A 165 -20.08 -20.69 -1.59
CA GLY A 165 -21.33 -19.94 -1.47
C GLY A 165 -21.21 -18.44 -1.74
N LEU A 166 -20.16 -17.99 -2.44
CA LEU A 166 -20.09 -16.60 -2.92
C LEU A 166 -20.78 -16.43 -4.27
N GLU A 167 -21.30 -15.24 -4.53
CA GLU A 167 -22.00 -14.86 -5.77
C GLU A 167 -21.25 -13.73 -6.49
N HIS A 168 -21.62 -13.49 -7.75
CA HIS A 168 -21.08 -12.34 -8.47
C HIS A 168 -21.69 -11.03 -7.94
N PRO A 169 -20.89 -9.96 -7.78
CA PRO A 169 -21.41 -8.69 -7.24
C PRO A 169 -22.48 -8.05 -8.14
N PHE A 170 -22.43 -8.28 -9.45
CA PHE A 170 -23.36 -7.69 -10.41
C PHE A 170 -24.72 -8.42 -10.50
N GLU A 171 -24.90 -9.55 -9.80
CA GLU A 171 -26.21 -10.20 -9.66
C GLU A 171 -27.12 -9.44 -8.69
N ASP A 172 -26.54 -8.65 -7.77
CA ASP A 172 -27.25 -7.73 -6.90
C ASP A 172 -27.28 -6.30 -7.50
N PRO A 173 -28.45 -5.77 -7.89
CA PRO A 173 -28.58 -4.39 -8.37
C PRO A 173 -28.19 -3.31 -7.35
N ALA A 174 -28.02 -3.65 -6.06
CA ALA A 174 -27.57 -2.72 -5.03
C ALA A 174 -26.05 -2.51 -5.04
N PHE A 175 -25.26 -3.40 -5.68
CA PHE A 175 -23.82 -3.27 -5.74
C PHE A 175 -23.42 -2.12 -6.70
N PRO A 176 -22.64 -1.12 -6.26
CA PRO A 176 -22.29 0.01 -7.11
C PRO A 176 -21.32 -0.40 -8.22
N ILE A 177 -21.65 -0.03 -9.47
CA ILE A 177 -20.78 -0.29 -10.63
C ILE A 177 -19.37 0.31 -10.50
N SER A 178 -19.21 1.37 -9.69
CA SER A 178 -17.90 1.97 -9.40
C SER A 178 -17.01 1.11 -8.51
N GLU A 179 -17.58 0.14 -7.81
CA GLU A 179 -16.88 -0.79 -6.92
C GLU A 179 -16.80 -2.20 -7.53
N ASP A 180 -17.44 -2.44 -8.69
CA ASP A 180 -17.43 -3.74 -9.38
C ASP A 180 -16.09 -3.95 -10.07
N THR A 181 -15.10 -4.35 -9.27
CA THR A 181 -13.74 -4.66 -9.70
C THR A 181 -13.15 -5.86 -8.96
N MET A 182 -12.35 -6.64 -9.69
CA MET A 182 -11.52 -7.72 -9.17
C MET A 182 -10.48 -7.25 -8.14
N SER A 183 -10.20 -5.94 -8.04
CA SER A 183 -9.37 -5.40 -6.95
C SER A 183 -10.05 -5.47 -5.58
N LEU A 184 -11.39 -5.50 -5.54
CA LEU A 184 -12.16 -5.56 -4.29
C LEU A 184 -12.73 -6.96 -4.02
N THR A 185 -13.14 -7.66 -5.08
CA THR A 185 -13.68 -9.03 -5.02
C THR A 185 -13.32 -9.79 -6.29
N ILE A 186 -12.65 -10.94 -6.16
CA ILE A 186 -12.37 -11.81 -7.31
C ILE A 186 -13.64 -12.38 -7.94
N MET A 187 -14.80 -12.24 -7.29
CA MET A 187 -16.10 -12.61 -7.85
C MET A 187 -16.55 -11.63 -8.96
N SER A 188 -15.92 -10.47 -9.09
CA SER A 188 -16.14 -9.57 -10.22
C SER A 188 -15.54 -10.10 -11.52
N TYR A 189 -16.09 -9.66 -12.66
CA TYR A 189 -15.52 -9.91 -13.99
C TYR A 189 -14.64 -8.76 -14.50
N SER A 190 -14.53 -7.68 -13.74
CA SER A 190 -13.98 -6.42 -14.23
C SER A 190 -12.66 -6.09 -13.55
N ALA A 191 -11.57 -5.88 -14.27
CA ALA A 191 -10.35 -5.31 -13.66
C ALA A 191 -10.49 -3.80 -13.44
N ILE A 192 -11.09 -3.10 -14.41
CA ILE A 192 -11.50 -1.69 -14.36
C ILE A 192 -12.97 -1.67 -13.97
N ALA A 193 -13.33 -0.89 -12.94
CA ALA A 193 -14.68 -0.86 -12.36
C ALA A 193 -15.81 -0.86 -13.42
N GLY A 194 -16.65 -1.88 -13.40
CA GLY A 194 -17.81 -2.06 -14.28
C GLY A 194 -17.50 -2.42 -15.75
N ASN A 195 -16.24 -2.63 -16.11
CA ASN A 195 -15.82 -3.00 -17.47
C ASN A 195 -15.40 -4.48 -17.53
N GLN A 196 -16.33 -5.36 -17.86
CA GLN A 196 -16.11 -6.81 -17.93
C GLN A 196 -15.20 -7.25 -19.11
N GLN A 197 -14.79 -6.33 -19.99
CA GLN A 197 -13.80 -6.62 -21.04
C GLN A 197 -12.36 -6.26 -20.59
N SER A 198 -12.17 -5.89 -19.33
CA SER A 198 -10.87 -5.56 -18.77
C SER A 198 -10.25 -6.73 -18.00
N PHE A 199 -8.93 -6.78 -17.95
CA PHE A 199 -8.15 -7.82 -17.29
C PHE A 199 -6.89 -7.23 -16.64
N PHE A 200 -6.31 -7.91 -15.67
CA PHE A 200 -5.00 -7.54 -15.13
C PHE A 200 -3.86 -8.14 -15.94
N ASP A 201 -2.74 -7.45 -16.04
CA ASP A 201 -1.50 -8.06 -16.56
C ASP A 201 -0.85 -9.04 -15.57
N TYR A 202 -1.21 -8.95 -14.29
CA TYR A 202 -0.91 -9.92 -13.25
C TYR A 202 -2.12 -10.05 -12.29
N HIS A 203 -2.70 -11.26 -12.22
CA HIS A 203 -3.97 -11.49 -11.54
C HIS A 203 -3.82 -11.72 -10.02
N PRO A 204 -4.87 -11.48 -9.22
CA PRO A 204 -4.88 -11.78 -7.80
C PRO A 204 -4.43 -13.21 -7.48
N THR A 205 -3.62 -13.36 -6.43
CA THR A 205 -3.11 -14.63 -5.93
C THR A 205 -3.81 -15.10 -4.64
N THR A 206 -4.72 -14.30 -4.12
CA THR A 206 -5.54 -14.57 -2.93
C THR A 206 -6.98 -14.12 -3.18
N PRO A 207 -7.95 -14.53 -2.33
CA PRO A 207 -9.18 -13.77 -2.15
C PRO A 207 -8.88 -12.29 -1.85
N MET A 208 -9.73 -11.38 -2.34
CA MET A 208 -9.59 -9.93 -2.19
C MET A 208 -10.43 -9.42 -1.00
N PRO A 209 -10.35 -8.14 -0.58
CA PRO A 209 -10.85 -7.71 0.73
C PRO A 209 -12.33 -8.04 1.01
N LEU A 210 -13.21 -7.88 0.01
CA LEU A 210 -14.63 -8.22 0.19
C LEU A 210 -14.85 -9.74 0.23
N ASP A 211 -14.07 -10.51 -0.53
CA ASP A 211 -14.13 -11.98 -0.52
C ASP A 211 -13.77 -12.51 0.86
N ILE A 212 -12.72 -11.96 1.47
CA ILE A 212 -12.27 -12.31 2.82
C ILE A 212 -13.36 -11.96 3.85
N GLN A 213 -13.89 -10.73 3.80
CA GLN A 213 -14.95 -10.32 4.71
C GLN A 213 -16.21 -11.21 4.60
N ALA A 214 -16.61 -11.53 3.36
CA ALA A 214 -17.75 -12.40 3.08
C ALA A 214 -17.52 -13.83 3.59
N ILE A 215 -16.40 -14.45 3.24
CA ILE A 215 -16.14 -15.84 3.62
C ILE A 215 -15.93 -15.99 5.14
N GLN A 216 -15.38 -14.98 5.81
CA GLN A 216 -15.23 -14.99 7.26
C GLN A 216 -16.56 -14.82 7.98
N TYR A 217 -17.51 -14.05 7.44
CA TYR A 217 -18.89 -14.10 7.93
C TYR A 217 -19.49 -15.49 7.75
N MET A 218 -19.32 -16.05 6.55
CA MET A 218 -19.91 -17.33 6.20
C MET A 218 -19.35 -18.43 7.09
N TYR A 219 -18.03 -18.57 7.27
CA TYR A 219 -17.38 -19.74 7.91
C TYR A 219 -16.63 -19.45 9.22
N GLY A 220 -16.46 -18.19 9.59
CA GLY A 220 -15.58 -17.74 10.67
C GLY A 220 -14.19 -17.40 10.16
N ALA A 221 -13.50 -16.47 10.82
CA ALA A 221 -12.11 -16.10 10.49
C ALA A 221 -11.10 -17.14 10.95
N ASN A 222 -10.04 -17.37 10.17
CA ASN A 222 -8.94 -18.24 10.58
C ASN A 222 -8.00 -17.53 11.55
N ASN A 223 -8.28 -17.66 12.85
CA ASN A 223 -7.46 -17.07 13.92
C ASN A 223 -6.17 -17.85 14.25
N ARG A 224 -5.69 -18.68 13.31
CA ARG A 224 -4.47 -19.49 13.44
C ARG A 224 -3.43 -19.17 12.38
N PHE A 225 -3.83 -18.48 11.32
CA PHE A 225 -2.95 -18.09 10.22
C PHE A 225 -2.29 -16.78 10.57
N HIS A 226 -0.95 -16.74 10.57
CA HIS A 226 -0.15 -15.59 11.00
C HIS A 226 -0.72 -14.99 12.30
N SER A 227 -0.55 -15.71 13.41
CA SER A 227 -1.04 -15.28 14.74
C SER A 227 0.12 -14.85 15.65
N GLY A 228 1.28 -14.59 15.05
CA GLY A 228 2.52 -14.20 15.73
C GLY A 228 2.97 -12.85 15.19
N ALA A 229 4.19 -12.44 15.53
CA ALA A 229 4.79 -11.27 14.87
C ALA A 229 5.34 -11.70 13.51
N ASP A 230 4.75 -11.18 12.46
CA ASP A 230 5.00 -11.56 11.08
C ASP A 230 5.64 -10.42 10.28
N THR A 231 6.41 -10.77 9.25
CA THR A 231 7.00 -9.79 8.32
C THR A 231 6.74 -10.20 6.88
N TYR A 232 6.01 -9.36 6.17
CA TYR A 232 5.67 -9.50 4.77
C TYR A 232 6.73 -8.79 3.93
N HIS A 233 7.53 -9.56 3.19
CA HIS A 233 8.69 -9.06 2.46
C HIS A 233 8.41 -8.86 0.97
N TYR A 234 8.65 -7.64 0.47
CA TYR A 234 8.42 -7.25 -0.92
C TYR A 234 9.68 -6.71 -1.60
N THR A 235 9.84 -7.03 -2.89
CA THR A 235 10.97 -6.55 -3.72
C THR A 235 10.55 -6.25 -5.16
N ASP A 236 11.44 -5.66 -5.97
CA ASP A 236 11.19 -5.37 -7.39
C ASP A 236 11.33 -6.60 -8.31
N ASP A 237 11.85 -7.72 -7.81
CA ASP A 237 12.08 -8.92 -8.63
C ASP A 237 10.82 -9.77 -8.86
N THR A 238 9.76 -9.47 -8.12
CA THR A 238 8.52 -10.23 -8.07
C THR A 238 7.35 -9.26 -8.27
N THR A 239 6.32 -9.70 -8.99
CA THR A 239 5.03 -8.99 -9.06
C THR A 239 4.09 -9.64 -8.08
N TYR A 240 3.37 -8.83 -7.31
CA TYR A 240 2.44 -9.26 -6.28
C TYR A 240 1.06 -8.71 -6.62
N HIS A 241 0.01 -9.45 -6.30
CA HIS A 241 -1.37 -8.97 -6.34
C HIS A 241 -2.18 -9.77 -5.32
N GLU A 242 -2.28 -9.29 -4.09
CA GLU A 242 -2.78 -10.08 -2.96
C GLU A 242 -3.42 -9.22 -1.88
N THR A 243 -4.16 -9.88 -1.00
CA THR A 243 -4.70 -9.31 0.24
C THR A 243 -4.12 -10.05 1.44
N LEU A 244 -3.58 -9.30 2.38
CA LEU A 244 -3.02 -9.80 3.62
C LEU A 244 -4.14 -10.08 4.63
N TRP A 245 -4.18 -11.31 5.10
CA TRP A 245 -4.89 -11.70 6.31
C TRP A 245 -3.86 -12.08 7.37
N ASP A 246 -3.93 -11.38 8.49
CA ASP A 246 -3.16 -11.65 9.70
C ASP A 246 -4.15 -11.67 10.88
N SER A 247 -4.00 -12.65 11.77
CA SER A 247 -4.93 -12.86 12.89
C SER A 247 -4.44 -12.31 14.22
N GLY A 248 -3.23 -11.76 14.24
CA GLY A 248 -2.73 -10.94 15.33
C GLY A 248 -1.25 -11.12 15.54
N GLY A 249 -0.62 -10.07 16.03
CA GLY A 249 0.82 -10.00 16.02
C GLY A 249 1.27 -8.60 16.35
N ILE A 250 2.52 -8.33 16.02
CA ILE A 250 2.96 -6.96 15.73
C ILE A 250 3.69 -7.10 14.40
N ASP A 251 3.00 -6.69 13.35
CA ASP A 251 3.28 -7.16 12.00
C ASP A 251 3.92 -6.05 11.18
N THR A 252 4.67 -6.43 10.15
CA THR A 252 5.47 -5.48 9.38
C THR A 252 5.36 -5.76 7.89
N ILE A 253 4.98 -4.75 7.11
CA ILE A 253 5.23 -4.72 5.67
C ILE A 253 6.65 -4.18 5.46
N SER A 254 7.52 -4.96 4.82
CA SER A 254 8.92 -4.62 4.57
C SER A 254 9.22 -4.66 3.09
N TYR A 255 9.44 -3.49 2.49
CA TYR A 255 9.83 -3.35 1.10
C TYR A 255 11.32 -3.00 0.99
N THR A 256 12.06 -3.66 0.09
CA THR A 256 13.51 -3.43 -0.09
C THR A 256 13.90 -3.07 -1.54
N GLY A 257 12.93 -2.64 -2.34
CA GLY A 257 13.11 -2.27 -3.74
C GLY A 257 13.73 -0.87 -3.92
N GLY A 258 13.90 -0.49 -5.18
CA GLY A 258 14.40 0.82 -5.62
C GLY A 258 13.42 1.58 -6.51
N LEU A 259 12.13 1.21 -6.46
CA LEU A 259 11.02 1.97 -7.03
C LEU A 259 10.26 2.72 -5.92
N PRO A 260 9.63 3.87 -6.21
CA PRO A 260 8.73 4.53 -5.27
C PRO A 260 7.60 3.60 -4.82
N ALA A 261 7.34 3.55 -3.52
CA ALA A 261 6.23 2.82 -2.93
C ALA A 261 5.23 3.76 -2.27
N PHE A 262 3.96 3.39 -2.36
CA PHE A 262 2.88 3.94 -1.53
C PHE A 262 2.40 2.81 -0.63
N ILE A 263 2.65 2.89 0.66
CA ILE A 263 2.29 1.88 1.65
C ILE A 263 1.25 2.49 2.60
N GLN A 264 0.06 1.88 2.68
CA GLN A 264 -0.98 2.26 3.63
C GLN A 264 -1.37 1.08 4.50
N LEU A 265 -1.36 1.29 5.82
CA LEU A 265 -1.62 0.24 6.83
C LEU A 265 -3.10 0.12 7.25
N GLN A 266 -4.00 0.87 6.63
CA GLN A 266 -5.43 0.82 6.95
C GLN A 266 -6.09 -0.44 6.38
N ALA A 267 -6.91 -1.10 7.19
CA ALA A 267 -7.68 -2.27 6.77
C ALA A 267 -8.65 -1.92 5.64
N GLY A 268 -8.75 -2.80 4.63
CA GLY A 268 -9.54 -2.61 3.42
C GLY A 268 -8.88 -1.74 2.35
N GLU A 269 -7.73 -1.14 2.63
CA GLU A 269 -7.03 -0.24 1.70
C GLU A 269 -5.90 -0.95 0.94
N GLY A 270 -5.59 -0.40 -0.24
CA GLY A 270 -4.57 -0.92 -1.14
C GLY A 270 -3.30 -0.06 -1.18
N SER A 271 -2.15 -0.73 -1.31
CA SER A 271 -0.81 -0.16 -1.47
C SER A 271 -0.26 -0.41 -2.87
N PHE A 272 0.69 0.42 -3.30
CA PHE A 272 1.50 0.24 -4.51
C PHE A 272 2.93 -0.09 -4.11
N ILE A 273 3.34 -1.36 -4.24
CA ILE A 273 4.65 -1.85 -3.79
C ILE A 273 5.32 -2.68 -4.91
N GLY A 274 6.56 -2.32 -5.25
CA GLY A 274 7.36 -3.02 -6.25
C GLY A 274 6.82 -2.86 -7.67
N ASN A 275 6.76 -3.96 -8.42
CA ASN A 275 6.27 -3.94 -9.80
C ASN A 275 4.79 -3.55 -9.88
N THR A 276 4.50 -2.52 -10.67
CA THR A 276 3.13 -2.06 -10.91
C THR A 276 2.29 -3.12 -11.61
N VAL A 277 1.07 -3.35 -11.10
CA VAL A 277 0.02 -4.11 -11.77
C VAL A 277 -0.89 -3.15 -12.52
N TYR A 278 -1.26 -3.51 -13.74
CA TYR A 278 -2.15 -2.71 -14.58
C TYR A 278 -3.47 -3.42 -14.84
N ALA A 279 -4.57 -2.71 -14.63
CA ALA A 279 -5.86 -3.04 -15.21
C ALA A 279 -5.90 -2.53 -16.67
N LEU A 280 -6.14 -3.45 -17.60
CA LEU A 280 -6.04 -3.22 -19.05
C LEU A 280 -7.39 -3.42 -19.73
N SER A 281 -7.69 -2.56 -20.70
CA SER A 281 -8.77 -2.77 -21.67
C SER A 281 -8.26 -2.39 -23.07
N ALA A 282 -9.13 -2.48 -24.08
CA ALA A 282 -8.78 -2.00 -25.42
C ALA A 282 -8.46 -0.49 -25.48
N ALA A 283 -8.89 0.29 -24.48
CA ALA A 283 -8.76 1.75 -24.45
C ALA A 283 -7.91 2.29 -23.28
N GLU A 284 -7.73 1.50 -22.22
CA GLU A 284 -7.19 1.97 -20.94
C GLU A 284 -6.08 1.06 -20.42
N SER A 285 -5.14 1.66 -19.70
CA SER A 285 -4.09 1.00 -18.94
C SER A 285 -3.92 1.80 -17.65
N ILE A 286 -4.43 1.25 -16.55
CA ILE A 286 -4.61 1.95 -15.27
C ILE A 286 -3.79 1.20 -14.21
N PRO A 287 -2.80 1.83 -13.56
CA PRO A 287 -2.12 1.21 -12.44
C PRO A 287 -3.11 1.00 -11.28
N VAL A 288 -3.07 -0.17 -10.65
CA VAL A 288 -3.95 -0.52 -9.52
C VAL A 288 -3.15 -0.89 -8.28
N PRO A 289 -3.71 -0.72 -7.07
CA PRO A 289 -3.08 -1.20 -5.85
C PRO A 289 -2.91 -2.71 -5.89
N ASN A 290 -1.76 -3.19 -5.44
CA ASN A 290 -1.35 -4.58 -5.63
C ASN A 290 -1.14 -5.33 -4.30
N ILE A 291 -0.98 -4.62 -3.18
CA ILE A 291 -0.98 -5.23 -1.84
C ILE A 291 -2.13 -4.61 -1.04
N TRP A 292 -3.09 -5.43 -0.63
CA TRP A 292 -4.25 -5.00 0.16
C TRP A 292 -4.16 -5.56 1.58
N ILE A 293 -4.86 -4.92 2.52
CA ILE A 293 -5.04 -5.46 3.88
C ILE A 293 -6.51 -5.84 4.04
N ALA A 294 -6.80 -7.05 4.52
CA ALA A 294 -8.17 -7.49 4.75
C ALA A 294 -8.86 -6.64 5.82
N TYR A 295 -10.19 -6.59 5.79
CA TYR A 295 -10.96 -6.02 6.90
C TYR A 295 -10.66 -6.77 8.20
N ASP A 296 -10.68 -6.04 9.32
CA ASP A 296 -10.37 -6.57 10.67
C ASP A 296 -8.95 -7.13 10.87
N THR A 297 -8.05 -6.97 9.88
CA THR A 297 -6.61 -7.21 10.04
C THR A 297 -5.90 -5.92 10.45
N VAL A 298 -4.94 -6.03 11.37
CA VAL A 298 -4.07 -4.93 11.79
C VAL A 298 -2.64 -5.26 11.39
N ILE A 299 -1.99 -4.32 10.69
CA ILE A 299 -0.55 -4.34 10.45
C ILE A 299 0.01 -3.08 11.10
N GLU A 300 0.93 -3.24 12.04
CA GLU A 300 1.42 -2.12 12.84
C GLU A 300 2.56 -1.35 12.17
N ASN A 301 3.40 -2.00 11.36
CA ASN A 301 4.65 -1.40 10.91
C ASN A 301 4.82 -1.44 9.40
N ALA A 302 5.52 -0.45 8.87
CA ALA A 302 5.92 -0.39 7.47
C ALA A 302 7.36 0.09 7.33
N SER A 303 8.05 -0.46 6.33
CA SER A 303 9.36 -0.01 5.87
C SER A 303 9.33 0.20 4.36
N GLY A 304 9.64 1.43 3.94
CA GLY A 304 9.93 1.81 2.57
C GLY A 304 11.23 1.20 2.04
N GLY A 305 11.49 1.40 0.74
CA GLY A 305 12.63 0.93 0.00
C GLY A 305 13.79 1.93 -0.01
N ARG A 306 14.43 2.09 -1.17
CA ARG A 306 15.59 2.99 -1.37
C ARG A 306 15.28 4.26 -2.16
N TYR A 307 14.00 4.61 -2.29
CA TYR A 307 13.56 5.74 -3.10
C TYR A 307 12.53 6.56 -2.32
N ASP A 308 12.14 7.71 -2.85
CA ASP A 308 11.13 8.57 -2.23
C ASP A 308 9.78 7.82 -2.11
N ASP A 309 9.42 7.43 -0.89
CA ASP A 309 8.24 6.64 -0.57
C ASP A 309 7.18 7.45 0.20
N VAL A 310 5.95 6.92 0.22
CA VAL A 310 4.84 7.46 0.99
C VAL A 310 4.30 6.38 1.92
N LEU A 311 4.35 6.61 3.24
CA LEU A 311 3.95 5.65 4.26
C LEU A 311 2.84 6.22 5.14
N TYR A 312 1.65 5.62 5.05
CA TYR A 312 0.49 5.96 5.86
C TYR A 312 0.21 4.88 6.90
N GLY A 313 0.13 5.28 8.16
CA GLY A 313 -0.25 4.46 9.29
C GLY A 313 -1.75 4.17 9.36
N ASN A 314 -2.20 3.69 10.51
CA ASN A 314 -3.59 3.39 10.81
C ASN A 314 -3.98 3.96 12.19
N ALA A 315 -5.02 3.42 12.82
CA ALA A 315 -5.49 3.93 14.12
C ALA A 315 -4.73 3.37 15.33
N PHE A 316 -3.68 2.58 15.09
CA PHE A 316 -2.85 1.95 16.11
C PHE A 316 -1.47 2.60 16.16
N ASN A 317 -0.66 2.23 17.14
CA ASN A 317 0.71 2.72 17.24
C ASN A 317 1.55 2.09 16.12
N ASN A 318 2.02 2.92 15.18
CA ASN A 318 2.79 2.45 14.06
C ASN A 318 4.29 2.76 14.19
N THR A 319 5.14 1.87 13.67
CA THR A 319 6.53 2.22 13.33
C THR A 319 6.65 2.32 11.82
N LEU A 320 6.89 3.53 11.31
CA LEU A 320 7.04 3.80 9.88
C LEU A 320 8.49 4.19 9.59
N THR A 321 9.15 3.42 8.73
CA THR A 321 10.57 3.60 8.37
C THR A 321 10.71 3.93 6.89
N GLY A 322 11.33 5.06 6.56
CA GLY A 322 11.58 5.48 5.17
C GLY A 322 12.77 4.77 4.53
N ASN A 323 13.89 4.75 5.27
CA ASN A 323 15.22 4.25 4.86
C ASN A 323 16.02 5.25 4.01
N GLU A 324 16.07 5.08 2.69
CA GLU A 324 16.76 6.02 1.80
C GLU A 324 15.73 6.70 0.90
N GLY A 325 15.85 8.00 0.68
CA GLY A 325 14.88 8.74 -0.13
C GLY A 325 14.36 9.95 0.62
N ASN A 326 13.56 10.78 -0.04
CA ASN A 326 12.83 11.85 0.62
C ASN A 326 11.42 11.37 0.90
N ASP A 327 11.21 10.79 2.08
CA ASP A 327 10.00 10.05 2.40
C ASP A 327 8.91 10.94 3.01
N ILE A 328 7.66 10.53 2.79
CA ILE A 328 6.47 11.21 3.30
C ILE A 328 5.71 10.28 4.23
N PHE A 329 5.50 10.72 5.47
CA PHE A 329 4.80 9.96 6.49
C PHE A 329 3.50 10.63 6.92
N MET A 330 2.49 9.82 7.23
CA MET A 330 1.30 10.22 7.97
C MET A 330 0.90 9.11 8.93
N GLY A 331 1.04 9.33 10.23
CA GLY A 331 0.76 8.30 11.25
C GLY A 331 -0.73 8.00 11.44
N MET A 332 -1.58 9.01 11.25
CA MET A 332 -3.00 9.01 11.59
C MET A 332 -3.23 9.11 13.10
N ALA A 333 -3.77 8.07 13.75
CA ALA A 333 -4.05 8.11 15.18
C ALA A 333 -3.22 7.05 15.88
N GLY A 334 -2.60 7.37 17.01
CA GLY A 334 -1.78 6.39 17.70
C GLY A 334 -0.69 7.04 18.50
N HIS A 335 0.33 6.28 18.87
CA HIS A 335 1.60 6.81 19.34
C HIS A 335 2.65 6.31 18.38
N ASP A 336 2.93 7.10 17.35
CA ASP A 336 3.68 6.64 16.20
C ASP A 336 5.16 6.92 16.34
N THR A 337 5.97 6.08 15.70
CA THR A 337 7.41 6.29 15.56
C THR A 337 7.76 6.40 14.09
N PHE A 338 8.21 7.58 13.68
CA PHE A 338 8.71 7.85 12.34
C PHE A 338 10.24 7.79 12.35
N LEU A 339 10.80 6.97 11.47
CA LEU A 339 12.23 6.84 11.23
C LEU A 339 12.47 7.26 9.77
N GLY A 340 12.89 8.50 9.53
CA GLY A 340 13.10 9.00 8.15
C GLY A 340 14.25 8.25 7.48
N GLY A 341 15.45 8.39 8.04
CA GLY A 341 16.64 7.72 7.55
C GLY A 341 17.53 8.73 6.82
N THR A 342 17.90 8.45 5.57
CA THR A 342 18.69 9.39 4.78
C THR A 342 17.83 10.08 3.74
N GLY A 343 17.84 11.41 3.75
CA GLY A 343 17.16 12.23 2.76
C GLY A 343 16.59 13.48 3.42
N ILE A 344 15.54 14.04 2.81
CA ILE A 344 14.74 15.13 3.37
C ILE A 344 13.33 14.61 3.64
N ASP A 345 13.14 14.11 4.85
CA ASP A 345 11.94 13.38 5.25
C ASP A 345 10.88 14.30 5.84
N LYS A 346 9.61 13.97 5.61
CA LYS A 346 8.47 14.82 5.94
C LYS A 346 7.41 14.04 6.70
N VAL A 347 7.01 14.56 7.86
CA VAL A 347 5.85 14.07 8.60
C VAL A 347 4.69 15.05 8.47
N LEU A 348 3.53 14.55 8.06
CA LEU A 348 2.30 15.32 7.89
C LEU A 348 1.36 15.10 9.07
N PHE A 349 0.90 16.21 9.64
CA PHE A 349 -0.10 16.29 10.70
C PHE A 349 -1.37 16.97 10.18
N ASN A 350 -2.55 16.44 10.52
CA ASN A 350 -3.80 16.88 9.86
C ASN A 350 -4.37 18.21 10.40
N ASP A 351 -3.85 18.73 11.51
CA ASP A 351 -4.37 19.93 12.16
C ASP A 351 -3.37 21.09 12.15
N VAL A 352 -3.79 22.26 12.62
CA VAL A 352 -2.96 23.47 12.70
C VAL A 352 -1.88 23.30 13.77
N ARG A 353 -0.71 23.92 13.57
CA ARG A 353 0.44 23.83 14.50
C ARG A 353 0.06 24.12 15.94
N HIS A 354 -0.88 25.03 16.19
CA HIS A 354 -1.31 25.42 17.54
C HIS A 354 -1.75 24.24 18.42
N ASN A 355 -2.27 23.19 17.79
CA ASN A 355 -2.83 22.04 18.49
C ASN A 355 -1.77 21.00 18.89
N TYR A 356 -0.50 21.23 18.56
CA TYR A 356 0.59 20.30 18.87
C TYR A 356 1.63 20.94 19.79
N THR A 357 2.30 20.13 20.60
CA THR A 357 3.50 20.52 21.33
C THR A 357 4.71 19.76 20.81
N LEU A 358 5.77 20.49 20.45
CA LEU A 358 7.03 19.90 20.00
C LEU A 358 8.04 19.97 21.14
N ARG A 359 8.69 18.85 21.43
CA ARG A 359 9.75 18.76 22.43
C ARG A 359 10.94 18.01 21.86
N LYS A 360 12.09 18.68 21.81
CA LYS A 360 13.34 18.02 21.43
C LYS A 360 13.75 16.97 22.46
N THR A 361 14.29 15.87 21.96
CA THR A 361 14.83 14.75 22.74
C THR A 361 16.27 14.48 22.31
N GLU A 362 16.94 13.52 22.96
CA GLU A 362 18.32 13.14 22.60
C GLU A 362 18.41 12.59 21.17
N ASN A 363 17.36 11.89 20.70
CA ASN A 363 17.37 11.14 19.44
C ASN A 363 16.40 11.68 18.39
N GLY A 364 15.75 12.82 18.62
CA GLY A 364 14.70 13.31 17.72
C GLY A 364 13.76 14.32 18.35
N VAL A 365 12.52 14.38 17.86
CA VAL A 365 11.47 15.29 18.33
C VAL A 365 10.25 14.50 18.75
N LEU A 366 9.69 14.84 19.90
CA LEU A 366 8.38 14.36 20.33
C LEU A 366 7.32 15.38 19.91
N VAL A 367 6.27 14.94 19.23
CA VAL A 367 5.11 15.75 18.83
C VAL A 367 3.88 15.23 19.56
N SER A 368 3.29 16.02 20.46
CA SER A 368 2.09 15.62 21.21
C SER A 368 0.88 16.45 20.77
N ASP A 369 -0.15 15.79 20.23
CA ASP A 369 -1.45 16.38 19.93
C ASP A 369 -2.20 16.71 21.23
N GLN A 370 -2.68 17.95 21.33
CA GLN A 370 -3.44 18.46 22.47
C GLN A 370 -4.95 18.27 22.32
N THR A 371 -5.41 17.82 21.15
CA THR A 371 -6.83 17.54 20.86
C THR A 371 -7.22 16.09 21.14
N GLY A 372 -6.23 15.18 21.20
CA GLY A 372 -6.41 13.75 21.53
C GLY A 372 -6.84 12.88 20.35
N ARG A 373 -6.61 13.34 19.11
CA ARG A 373 -6.96 12.65 17.87
C ARG A 373 -5.79 11.86 17.29
N GLU A 374 -4.58 12.41 17.37
CA GLU A 374 -3.40 11.80 16.73
C GLU A 374 -2.42 11.21 17.76
N GLY A 375 -2.47 11.64 19.02
CA GLY A 375 -1.70 11.08 20.13
C GLY A 375 -0.32 11.74 20.34
N GLU A 376 0.71 10.95 20.61
CA GLU A 376 2.07 11.46 20.89
C GLU A 376 3.10 10.65 20.12
N ASP A 377 3.79 11.33 19.20
CA ASP A 377 4.62 10.72 18.17
C ASP A 377 6.10 11.06 18.35
N THR A 378 6.94 10.10 17.97
CA THR A 378 8.40 10.21 18.00
C THR A 378 8.94 10.31 16.59
N LEU A 379 9.65 11.40 16.30
CA LEU A 379 10.24 11.69 14.99
C LEU A 379 11.76 11.59 15.11
N ILE A 380 12.35 10.63 14.40
CA ILE A 380 13.80 10.39 14.35
C ILE A 380 14.25 10.55 12.91
N ASP A 381 15.33 11.32 12.72
CA ASP A 381 15.87 11.64 11.38
C ASP A 381 14.79 12.21 10.45
N ILE A 382 14.02 13.20 10.95
CA ILE A 382 12.99 13.92 10.19
C ILE A 382 13.39 15.39 10.02
N GLU A 383 13.45 15.84 8.78
CA GLU A 383 13.87 17.20 8.41
C GLU A 383 12.70 18.18 8.43
N ARG A 384 11.48 17.74 8.08
CA ARG A 384 10.32 18.61 7.89
C ARG A 384 9.09 18.09 8.65
N VAL A 385 8.44 18.97 9.38
CA VAL A 385 7.14 18.72 9.99
C VAL A 385 6.11 19.65 9.38
N LEU A 386 5.09 19.10 8.75
CA LEU A 386 4.05 19.84 8.05
C LEU A 386 2.74 19.75 8.83
N PHE A 387 2.21 20.91 9.21
CA PHE A 387 0.86 21.06 9.75
C PHE A 387 -0.07 21.56 8.65
N SER A 388 -1.37 21.70 8.93
CA SER A 388 -2.33 22.23 7.94
C SER A 388 -2.15 23.74 7.64
N ASP A 389 -1.44 24.50 8.48
CA ASP A 389 -1.24 25.94 8.35
C ASP A 389 0.21 26.37 8.06
N ILE A 390 1.21 25.67 8.58
CA ILE A 390 2.64 25.98 8.42
C ILE A 390 3.53 24.72 8.39
N GLY A 391 4.77 24.88 7.91
CA GLY A 391 5.83 23.89 8.06
C GLY A 391 6.91 24.33 9.06
N ILE A 392 7.61 23.35 9.64
CA ILE A 392 8.79 23.54 10.48
C ILE A 392 9.94 22.70 9.93
N ALA A 393 11.08 23.34 9.66
CA ALA A 393 12.32 22.67 9.29
C ALA A 393 13.19 22.43 10.53
N LEU A 394 13.57 21.19 10.79
CA LEU A 394 14.22 20.72 12.02
C LEU A 394 15.74 20.53 11.88
N ASP A 395 16.24 20.36 10.66
CA ASP A 395 17.64 20.08 10.30
C ASP A 395 18.54 21.32 10.39
N ILE A 396 18.68 21.87 11.59
CA ILE A 396 19.57 23.01 11.85
C ILE A 396 21.06 22.65 11.67
N ASP A 397 21.38 21.37 11.74
CA ASP A 397 22.69 20.82 11.33
C ASP A 397 22.81 20.59 9.82
N GLY A 398 21.70 20.59 9.08
CA GLY A 398 21.61 20.33 7.65
C GLY A 398 21.22 21.56 6.81
N ASN A 399 20.34 21.33 5.84
CA ASN A 399 19.91 22.30 4.83
C ASN A 399 19.27 23.55 5.45
N ALA A 400 18.37 23.38 6.42
CA ALA A 400 17.74 24.53 7.07
C ALA A 400 18.75 25.40 7.82
N GLY A 401 19.76 24.80 8.45
CA GLY A 401 20.85 25.53 9.08
C GLY A 401 21.73 26.30 8.10
N ILE A 402 22.06 25.69 6.95
CA ILE A 402 22.78 26.36 5.86
C ILE A 402 21.98 27.58 5.39
N LEU A 403 20.70 27.39 5.13
CA LEU A 403 19.80 28.47 4.72
C LEU A 403 19.74 29.58 5.77
N ALA A 404 19.52 29.26 7.04
CA ALA A 404 19.43 30.25 8.12
C ALA A 404 20.67 31.16 8.17
N ARG A 405 21.85 30.55 8.07
CA ARG A 405 23.13 31.26 8.08
C ARG A 405 23.30 32.14 6.85
N LEU A 406 22.89 31.67 5.67
CA LEU A 406 22.90 32.45 4.43
C LEU A 406 21.94 33.64 4.51
N LEU A 407 20.70 33.41 4.94
CA LEU A 407 19.68 34.44 5.12
C LEU A 407 20.15 35.53 6.11
N GLY A 408 20.67 35.13 7.27
CA GLY A 408 21.26 36.04 8.25
C GLY A 408 22.38 36.90 7.68
N THR A 409 23.23 36.32 6.84
CA THR A 409 24.37 37.01 6.21
C THR A 409 23.94 38.01 5.13
N VAL A 410 23.02 37.61 4.25
CA VAL A 410 22.66 38.38 3.05
C VAL A 410 21.50 39.33 3.31
N PHE A 411 20.46 38.87 4.00
CA PHE A 411 19.23 39.63 4.23
C PHE A 411 19.08 40.12 5.68
N GLY A 412 20.03 39.77 6.55
CA GLY A 412 20.02 40.13 7.97
C GLY A 412 19.20 39.16 8.82
N ALA A 413 19.45 39.14 10.13
CA ALA A 413 18.86 38.15 11.03
C ALA A 413 17.31 38.15 11.10
N ALA A 414 16.63 39.26 10.81
CA ALA A 414 15.16 39.26 10.79
C ALA A 414 14.56 38.39 9.66
N SER A 415 15.35 38.10 8.61
CA SER A 415 14.87 37.36 7.44
C SER A 415 14.53 35.90 7.72
N ILE A 416 15.15 35.28 8.73
CA ILE A 416 14.84 33.90 9.15
C ILE A 416 13.44 33.76 9.76
N HIS A 417 12.76 34.88 10.07
CA HIS A 417 11.38 34.91 10.55
C HIS A 417 10.38 35.31 9.46
N ASN A 418 10.82 35.38 8.18
CA ASN A 418 9.92 35.56 7.05
C ASN A 418 9.62 34.19 6.42
N PRO A 419 8.44 33.60 6.67
CA PRO A 419 8.16 32.22 6.27
C PRO A 419 8.18 31.99 4.76
N GLU A 420 7.87 33.01 3.95
CA GLU A 420 7.91 32.93 2.48
C GLU A 420 9.34 32.87 1.92
N ILE A 421 10.24 33.66 2.52
CA ILE A 421 11.66 33.64 2.16
C ILE A 421 12.27 32.30 2.58
N VAL A 422 11.92 31.81 3.77
CA VAL A 422 12.38 30.51 4.25
C VAL A 422 11.86 29.39 3.34
N LYS A 423 10.57 29.37 2.98
CA LYS A 423 10.00 28.40 2.04
C LYS A 423 10.78 28.35 0.73
N THR A 424 10.97 29.51 0.11
CA THR A 424 11.68 29.64 -1.17
C THR A 424 13.13 29.17 -1.04
N GLY A 425 13.79 29.56 0.05
CA GLY A 425 15.17 29.16 0.32
C GLY A 425 15.32 27.66 0.59
N LEU A 426 14.38 27.06 1.32
CA LEU A 426 14.36 25.63 1.63
C LEU A 426 14.24 24.81 0.35
N ALA A 427 13.32 25.19 -0.55
CA ALA A 427 13.19 24.54 -1.85
C ALA A 427 14.54 24.51 -2.61
N TYR A 428 15.30 25.60 -2.60
CA TYR A 428 16.61 25.63 -3.25
C TYR A 428 17.66 24.73 -2.59
N VAL A 429 17.73 24.67 -1.27
CA VAL A 429 18.71 23.80 -0.59
C VAL A 429 18.31 22.33 -0.68
N ASP A 430 17.01 22.03 -0.64
CA ASP A 430 16.47 20.67 -0.71
C ASP A 430 16.56 20.10 -2.14
N ASP A 431 16.47 20.94 -3.19
CA ASP A 431 16.72 20.56 -4.59
C ASP A 431 18.22 20.31 -4.89
N GLY A 432 19.11 20.43 -3.90
CA GLY A 432 20.52 20.10 -4.03
C GLY A 432 21.37 21.16 -4.77
N LEU A 433 20.96 22.43 -4.79
CA LEU A 433 21.76 23.50 -5.39
C LEU A 433 23.13 23.62 -4.72
N THR A 434 24.17 23.92 -5.51
CA THR A 434 25.50 24.13 -4.95
C THR A 434 25.57 25.43 -4.14
N ARG A 435 26.55 25.51 -3.25
CA ARG A 435 26.76 26.72 -2.44
C ARG A 435 26.96 27.97 -3.30
N GLU A 436 27.68 27.85 -4.41
CA GLU A 436 27.91 28.97 -5.34
C GLU A 436 26.60 29.44 -5.99
N GLN A 437 25.73 28.50 -6.38
CA GLN A 437 24.42 28.81 -6.95
C GLN A 437 23.53 29.51 -5.91
N LEU A 438 23.45 28.97 -4.69
CA LEU A 438 22.67 29.54 -3.60
C LEU A 438 23.13 30.97 -3.25
N VAL A 439 24.43 31.18 -3.12
CA VAL A 439 25.00 32.50 -2.82
C VAL A 439 24.71 33.48 -3.94
N THR A 440 24.85 33.06 -5.20
CA THR A 440 24.57 33.91 -6.37
C THR A 440 23.10 34.33 -6.37
N ILE A 441 22.18 33.38 -6.20
CA ILE A 441 20.73 33.65 -6.14
C ILE A 441 20.42 34.64 -5.00
N ALA A 442 20.99 34.43 -3.82
CA ALA A 442 20.75 35.29 -2.67
C ALA A 442 21.27 36.72 -2.90
N LEU A 443 22.48 36.88 -3.44
CA LEU A 443 23.06 38.21 -3.70
C LEU A 443 22.36 38.95 -4.84
N ASP A 444 21.95 38.23 -5.89
CA ASP A 444 21.15 38.78 -6.98
C ASP A 444 19.79 39.27 -6.46
N ALA A 445 19.15 38.48 -5.59
CA ALA A 445 17.91 38.89 -4.92
C ALA A 445 18.11 40.08 -3.96
N ALA A 446 19.30 40.24 -3.38
CA ALA A 446 19.68 41.41 -2.60
C ALA A 446 20.10 42.62 -3.46
N GLY A 447 20.26 42.44 -4.78
CA GLY A 447 20.64 43.49 -5.72
C GLY A 447 22.08 43.99 -5.57
N VAL A 448 23.00 43.15 -5.05
CA VAL A 448 24.42 43.48 -4.89
C VAL A 448 25.29 42.63 -5.81
N HIS A 449 26.17 43.30 -6.56
CA HIS A 449 26.99 42.62 -7.58
C HIS A 449 28.47 43.01 -7.54
N THR A 450 28.86 44.02 -6.76
CA THR A 450 30.26 44.48 -6.65
C THR A 450 30.90 43.98 -5.35
N SER A 451 32.22 43.76 -5.38
CA SER A 451 32.98 43.36 -4.20
C SER A 451 32.81 44.32 -3.01
N GLU A 452 32.74 45.63 -3.28
CA GLU A 452 32.52 46.64 -2.23
C GLU A 452 31.11 46.54 -1.64
N ASP A 453 30.07 46.46 -2.49
CA ASP A 453 28.69 46.37 -2.02
C ASP A 453 28.43 45.10 -1.21
N ILE A 454 29.00 43.97 -1.65
CA ILE A 454 28.92 42.68 -0.93
C ILE A 454 29.60 42.79 0.45
N ALA A 455 30.83 43.31 0.51
CA ALA A 455 31.55 43.45 1.77
C ALA A 455 30.83 44.41 2.75
N ARG A 456 30.23 45.49 2.23
CA ARG A 456 29.40 46.40 3.02
C ARG A 456 28.13 45.73 3.53
N LEU A 457 27.42 44.99 2.67
CA LEU A 457 26.21 44.27 3.02
C LEU A 457 26.44 43.31 4.18
N PHE A 458 27.46 42.44 4.06
CA PHE A 458 27.80 41.47 5.09
C PHE A 458 28.17 42.17 6.39
N TRP A 459 29.01 43.21 6.33
CA TRP A 459 29.39 43.96 7.53
C TRP A 459 28.16 44.53 8.25
N ARG A 460 27.23 45.13 7.51
CA ARG A 460 26.03 45.75 8.08
C ARG A 460 25.14 44.71 8.77
N ASN A 461 24.98 43.54 8.17
CA ASN A 461 24.15 42.47 8.72
C ASN A 461 24.82 41.76 9.91
N LEU A 462 26.14 41.69 9.96
CA LEU A 462 26.89 41.08 11.07
C LEU A 462 27.03 42.03 12.27
N PHE A 463 27.31 43.31 12.04
CA PHE A 463 27.71 44.26 13.09
C PHE A 463 26.69 45.37 13.35
N GLY A 464 25.68 45.54 12.49
CA GLY A 464 24.61 46.53 12.68
C GLY A 464 25.00 47.97 12.37
N ASN A 465 26.18 48.22 11.81
CA ASN A 465 26.67 49.56 11.45
C ASN A 465 27.38 49.57 10.09
N GLU A 466 27.59 50.75 9.49
CA GLU A 466 28.37 50.89 8.27
C GLU A 466 29.88 50.64 8.53
N PRO A 467 30.59 49.90 7.67
CA PRO A 467 32.04 49.79 7.75
C PRO A 467 32.73 51.06 7.27
N THR A 468 33.90 51.31 7.85
CA THR A 468 34.91 52.19 7.24
C THR A 468 35.56 51.51 6.04
N VAL A 469 36.06 52.29 5.08
CA VAL A 469 36.77 51.77 3.89
C VAL A 469 37.91 50.84 4.31
N THR A 470 38.69 51.21 5.34
CA THR A 470 39.82 50.41 5.83
C THR A 470 39.41 49.04 6.38
N GLN A 471 38.19 48.90 6.93
CA GLN A 471 37.70 47.63 7.47
C GLN A 471 37.36 46.62 6.38
N ILE A 472 36.78 47.06 5.26
CA ILE A 472 36.37 46.16 4.16
C ILE A 472 37.44 46.00 3.09
N GLN A 473 38.39 46.95 2.98
CA GLN A 473 39.41 46.94 1.92
C GLN A 473 40.16 45.62 1.75
N PRO A 474 40.55 44.88 2.82
CA PRO A 474 41.22 43.59 2.66
C PRO A 474 40.36 42.58 1.89
N TYR A 475 39.07 42.48 2.22
CA TYR A 475 38.13 41.56 1.58
C TYR A 475 37.81 41.99 0.14
N VAL A 476 37.58 43.28 -0.09
CA VAL A 476 37.35 43.83 -1.43
C VAL A 476 38.55 43.53 -2.34
N SER A 477 39.77 43.76 -1.86
CA SER A 477 40.99 43.50 -2.63
C SER A 477 41.17 42.00 -2.93
N GLN A 478 40.77 41.11 -2.01
CA GLN A 478 40.83 39.66 -2.19
C GLN A 478 39.78 39.12 -3.16
N LEU A 479 38.58 39.73 -3.18
CA LEU A 479 37.54 39.42 -4.16
C LEU A 479 37.97 39.87 -5.57
N ASP A 480 38.43 41.13 -5.70
CA ASP A 480 38.78 41.72 -7.00
C ASP A 480 39.99 41.02 -7.67
N ASN A 481 40.91 40.47 -6.88
CA ASN A 481 42.07 39.74 -7.38
C ASN A 481 41.83 38.21 -7.46
N ASN A 482 40.61 37.73 -7.18
CA ASN A 482 40.21 36.32 -7.17
C ASN A 482 41.04 35.43 -6.22
N THR A 483 41.58 35.98 -5.13
CA THR A 483 42.22 35.18 -4.06
C THR A 483 41.24 34.71 -2.99
N LEU A 484 40.04 35.29 -2.97
CA LEU A 484 38.88 34.86 -2.21
C LEU A 484 37.67 34.91 -3.14
N SER A 485 36.90 33.84 -3.22
CA SER A 485 35.63 33.85 -3.94
C SER A 485 34.50 34.47 -3.10
N ILE A 486 33.45 34.95 -3.77
CA ILE A 486 32.23 35.43 -3.10
C ILE A 486 31.62 34.33 -2.23
N ALA A 487 31.58 33.09 -2.72
CA ALA A 487 31.08 31.95 -1.97
C ALA A 487 31.89 31.67 -0.70
N GLU A 488 33.23 31.80 -0.74
CA GLU A 488 34.11 31.67 0.43
C GLU A 488 33.90 32.81 1.43
N LEU A 489 33.85 34.06 0.99
CA LEU A 489 33.55 35.18 1.88
C LEU A 489 32.19 35.02 2.54
N THR A 490 31.18 34.58 1.78
CA THR A 490 29.83 34.34 2.30
C THR A 490 29.84 33.24 3.35
N LEU A 491 30.58 32.14 3.13
CA LEU A 491 30.73 31.09 4.14
C LEU A 491 31.40 31.60 5.42
N PHE A 492 32.47 32.39 5.30
CA PHE A 492 33.14 32.98 6.48
C PHE A 492 32.20 33.87 7.27
N ALA A 493 31.40 34.69 6.59
CA ALA A 493 30.39 35.52 7.25
C ALA A 493 29.29 34.66 7.88
N ALA A 494 28.76 33.69 7.14
CA ALA A 494 27.66 32.80 7.52
C ALA A 494 27.98 31.93 8.75
N THR A 495 29.22 31.46 8.87
CA THR A 495 29.69 30.61 9.97
C THR A 495 30.33 31.41 11.11
N SER A 496 30.42 32.74 10.97
CA SER A 496 30.99 33.59 12.03
C SER A 496 30.14 33.55 13.30
N HIS A 497 30.81 33.65 14.45
CA HIS A 497 30.14 33.74 15.75
C HIS A 497 29.11 34.88 15.80
N PHE A 498 29.39 36.01 15.16
CA PHE A 498 28.46 37.13 15.07
C PHE A 498 27.16 36.74 14.36
N ASN A 499 27.25 36.04 13.22
CA ASN A 499 26.04 35.62 12.50
C ASN A 499 25.25 34.59 13.30
N THR A 500 25.92 33.60 13.87
CA THR A 500 25.26 32.52 14.62
C THR A 500 24.59 33.03 15.90
N GLU A 501 25.16 34.05 16.56
CA GLU A 501 24.50 34.78 17.64
C GLU A 501 23.32 35.63 17.13
N ASN A 502 23.51 36.40 16.05
CA ASN A 502 22.49 37.30 15.52
C ASN A 502 21.21 36.56 15.11
N ILE A 503 21.34 35.39 14.46
CA ILE A 503 20.20 34.55 14.07
C ILE A 503 19.68 33.67 15.20
N ASN A 504 20.28 33.74 16.39
CA ASN A 504 19.98 32.88 17.52
C ASN A 504 20.00 31.39 17.13
N LEU A 505 21.07 30.94 16.49
CA LEU A 505 21.17 29.58 15.96
C LEU A 505 20.92 28.51 17.03
N VAL A 506 21.40 28.75 18.26
CA VAL A 506 21.14 27.86 19.42
C VAL A 506 19.64 27.76 19.72
N GLY A 507 18.90 28.86 19.64
CA GLY A 507 17.44 28.81 19.77
C GLY A 507 16.76 28.06 18.63
N LEU A 508 17.25 28.20 17.39
CA LEU A 508 16.72 27.46 16.25
C LEU A 508 16.88 25.95 16.42
N TYR A 509 17.98 25.48 17.03
CA TYR A 509 18.14 24.06 17.35
C TYR A 509 17.00 23.50 18.21
N GLU A 510 16.36 24.32 19.04
CA GLU A 510 15.25 23.92 19.91
C GLU A 510 13.89 24.04 19.22
N THR A 511 13.74 24.99 18.29
CA THR A 511 12.41 25.36 17.73
C THR A 511 12.21 25.01 16.25
N GLY A 512 13.29 24.74 15.51
CA GLY A 512 13.27 24.71 14.05
C GLY A 512 13.05 26.09 13.42
N ILE A 513 12.87 26.11 12.10
CA ILE A 513 12.56 27.32 11.30
C ILE A 513 11.19 27.17 10.65
N VAL A 514 10.31 28.14 10.87
CA VAL A 514 8.95 28.16 10.32
C VAL A 514 8.95 28.63 8.87
N PHE A 515 8.19 27.95 8.02
CA PHE A 515 7.94 28.31 6.62
C PHE A 515 6.47 28.13 6.24
N THR A 516 6.04 28.74 5.13
CA THR A 516 4.69 28.54 4.59
C THR A 516 4.59 27.29 3.73
N LEU A 517 3.42 26.65 3.68
CA LEU A 517 3.15 25.45 2.88
C LEU A 517 3.10 25.76 1.39
#